data_AF-A0A952YRW1-F1
#
_entry.id   AF-A0A952YRW1-F1
#
_cell.length_a   1.000
_cell.length_b   1.000
_cell.length_c   1.000
_cell.angle_alpha   90.00
_cell.angle_beta   90.00
_cell.angle_gamma   90.00
#
_symmetry.space_group_name_H-M   'P 1'
#
loop_
_entity.id
_entity.type
_entity.pdbx_description
1 polymer ?
#
loop_
_entity_poly.entity_id
_entity_poly.type
_entity_poly.pdbx_seq_one_letter_code
_entity_poly.pdbx_strand_id
1 'polypeptide(L)' 'MTEYIIVVALIAVAAIGVYTLFGQTIRNQTAGLALEVSGQTASTAIGNAQTNATTASTNANVRKGLDNYDANNR' A
#
# COMPACT_ATOMS: atom_id res chain seq x y z
N MET A 1 28.72 -14.02 -1.03
CA MET A 1 28.58 -12.69 -1.70
C MET A 1 27.27 -12.62 -2.48
N THR A 2 26.95 -13.66 -3.25
CA THR A 2 25.69 -13.81 -3.98
C THR A 2 24.46 -13.98 -3.08
N GLU A 3 24.55 -14.63 -1.90
CA GLU A 3 23.40 -14.73 -1.00
C GLU A 3 22.93 -13.37 -0.48
N TYR A 4 23.86 -12.45 -0.20
CA TYR A 4 23.52 -11.10 0.24
C TYR A 4 22.76 -10.32 -0.83
N ILE A 5 23.16 -10.47 -2.11
CA ILE A 5 22.46 -9.84 -3.25
C ILE A 5 21.04 -10.39 -3.36
N ILE A 6 20.85 -11.69 -3.17
CA ILE A 6 19.54 -12.34 -3.24
C ILE A 6 18.63 -11.85 -2.10
N VAL A 7 19.12 -11.80 -0.86
CA VAL A 7 18.33 -11.32 0.30
C VAL A 7 17.92 -9.86 0.13
N VAL A 8 18.83 -8.99 -0.33
CA VAL A 8 18.52 -7.57 -0.59
C VAL A 8 17.48 -7.43 -1.69
N ALA A 9 17.58 -8.20 -2.78
CA ALA A 9 16.59 -8.19 -3.85
C ALA A 9 15.18 -8.57 -3.35
N LEU A 10 15.07 -9.58 -2.48
CA LEU A 10 13.79 -10.00 -1.92
C LEU A 10 13.17 -8.93 -1.01
N ILE A 11 13.97 -8.26 -0.18
CA ILE A 11 13.51 -7.16 0.67
C ILE A 11 13.04 -5.98 -0.19
N ALA A 12 13.76 -5.65 -1.25
CA ALA A 12 13.39 -4.56 -2.16
C ALA A 12 12.02 -4.82 -2.83
N VAL A 13 11.77 -6.04 -3.30
CA VAL A 13 10.48 -6.41 -3.90
C VAL A 13 9.34 -6.32 -2.88
N ALA A 14 9.56 -6.79 -1.65
CA ALA A 14 8.56 -6.68 -0.58
C ALA A 14 8.24 -5.22 -0.22
N ALA A 15 9.26 -4.36 -0.18
CA ALA A 15 9.12 -2.95 0.17
C ALA A 15 8.29 -2.15 -0.86
N ILE A 16 8.38 -2.48 -2.16
CA ILE A 16 7.60 -1.81 -3.23
C ILE A 16 6.09 -1.90 -2.95
N GLY A 17 5.60 -3.05 -2.46
CA GLY A 17 4.18 -3.23 -2.13
C GLY A 17 3.70 -2.30 -1.01
N VAL A 18 4.51 -2.10 0.03
CA VAL A 18 4.17 -1.23 1.16
C VAL A 18 4.17 0.24 0.73
N TYR A 19 5.21 0.66 0.00
CA TYR A 19 5.34 2.05 -0.43
C TYR A 19 4.31 2.47 -1.48
N THR A 20 3.92 1.56 -2.38
CA THR A 20 2.88 1.86 -3.37
C THR A 20 1.54 2.11 -2.70
N LEU A 21 1.14 1.28 -1.74
CA LEU A 21 -0.13 1.39 -1.03
C LEU A 21 -0.19 2.64 -0.14
N PHE A 22 0.89 2.90 0.61
CA PHE A 22 1.02 4.14 1.39
C PHE A 22 1.01 5.40 0.50
N GLY A 23 1.77 5.37 -0.61
CA GLY A 23 1.84 6.49 -1.55
C GLY A 23 0.49 6.78 -2.22
N GLN A 24 -0.33 5.76 -2.49
CA GLN A 24 -1.69 5.97 -3.01
C GLN A 24 -2.59 6.68 -1.98
N THR A 25 -2.52 6.31 -0.69
CA THR A 25 -3.28 6.99 0.37
C THR A 25 -2.91 8.46 0.49
N ILE A 26 -1.61 8.78 0.57
CA ILE A 26 -1.13 10.16 0.65
C ILE A 26 -1.59 10.97 -0.57
N ARG A 27 -1.40 10.45 -1.79
CA ARG A 27 -1.80 11.16 -3.01
C ARG A 27 -3.30 11.45 -3.05
N ASN A 28 -4.14 10.50 -2.62
CA ASN A 28 -5.58 10.70 -2.56
C ASN A 28 -5.97 11.76 -1.52
N GLN A 29 -5.32 11.79 -0.36
CA GLN A 29 -5.55 12.84 0.63
C GLN A 29 -5.09 14.21 0.13
N THR A 30 -3.91 14.30 -0.49
CA THR A 30 -3.41 15.56 -1.08
C THR A 30 -4.32 16.05 -2.21
N ALA A 31 -4.83 15.15 -3.06
CA ALA A 31 -5.81 15.49 -4.09
C ALA A 31 -7.13 15.99 -3.47
N GLY A 32 -7.60 15.36 -2.39
CA GLY A 32 -8.77 15.81 -1.66
C GLY A 32 -8.61 17.21 -1.05
N LEU A 33 -7.48 17.47 -0.40
CA LEU A 33 -7.15 18.80 0.12
C LEU A 33 -7.09 19.84 -0.99
N ALA A 34 -6.47 19.53 -2.14
CA ALA A 34 -6.43 20.44 -3.28
C ALA A 34 -7.81 20.75 -3.85
N LEU A 35 -8.71 19.74 -3.92
CA LEU A 35 -10.09 19.92 -4.33
C LEU A 35 -10.85 20.83 -3.36
N GLU A 36 -10.77 20.58 -2.07
CA GLU A 36 -11.43 21.42 -1.05
C GLU A 36 -10.93 22.86 -1.06
N VAL A 37 -9.61 23.06 -1.19
CA VAL A 37 -9.01 24.41 -1.31
C VAL A 37 -9.51 25.12 -2.57
N SER A 38 -9.77 24.38 -3.66
CA SER A 38 -10.38 24.93 -4.88
C SER A 38 -11.89 25.14 -4.80
N GLY A 39 -12.52 24.84 -3.65
CA GLY A 39 -13.97 24.93 -3.44
C GLY A 39 -14.77 23.76 -4.00
N GLN A 40 -14.10 22.67 -4.39
CA GLN A 40 -14.71 21.45 -4.92
C GLN A 40 -14.84 20.38 -3.83
N THR A 41 -15.88 19.56 -3.92
CA THR A 41 -16.09 18.45 -3.00
C THR A 41 -15.04 17.35 -3.18
N ALA A 42 -14.36 16.99 -2.10
CA ALA A 42 -13.32 15.95 -2.10
C ALA A 42 -13.79 14.54 -1.71
N SER A 43 -15.10 14.31 -1.58
CA SER A 43 -15.69 13.05 -1.07
C SER A 43 -15.12 11.80 -1.73
N THR A 44 -14.97 11.79 -3.05
CA THR A 44 -14.37 10.66 -3.79
C THR A 44 -12.90 10.43 -3.44
N ALA A 45 -12.10 11.49 -3.32
CA ALA A 45 -10.68 11.38 -2.99
C ALA A 45 -10.48 10.88 -1.55
N ILE A 46 -11.31 11.36 -0.62
CA ILE A 46 -11.34 10.90 0.77
C ILE A 46 -11.76 9.43 0.86
N GLY A 47 -12.82 9.04 0.14
CA GLY A 47 -13.28 7.65 0.07
C GLY A 47 -12.19 6.72 -0.44
N ASN A 48 -11.51 7.09 -1.52
CA ASN A 48 -10.40 6.30 -2.08
C ASN A 48 -9.22 6.20 -1.09
N ALA A 49 -8.90 7.27 -0.36
CA ALA A 49 -7.87 7.22 0.68
C ALA A 49 -8.24 6.25 1.82
N GLN A 50 -9.50 6.25 2.27
CA GLN A 50 -10.00 5.32 3.28
C GLN A 50 -9.97 3.86 2.81
N THR A 51 -10.37 3.60 1.57
CA THR A 51 -10.30 2.25 0.98
C THR A 51 -8.86 1.76 0.93
N ASN A 52 -7.91 2.60 0.50
CA ASN A 52 -6.50 2.24 0.45
C ASN A 52 -5.93 1.98 1.85
N ALA A 53 -6.28 2.81 2.84
CA ALA A 53 -5.87 2.63 4.23
C ALA A 53 -6.42 1.32 4.82
N THR A 54 -7.69 1.01 4.58
CA THR A 54 -8.32 -0.26 5.02
C THR A 54 -7.64 -1.45 4.36
N THR A 55 -7.37 -1.38 3.05
CA THR A 55 -6.67 -2.43 2.31
C THR A 55 -5.26 -2.64 2.85
N ALA A 56 -4.54 -1.57 3.17
CA ALA A 56 -3.23 -1.63 3.80
C ALA A 56 -3.27 -2.29 5.18
N SER A 57 -4.26 -1.92 6.00
CA SER A 57 -4.49 -2.53 7.32
C SER A 57 -4.78 -4.03 7.21
N THR A 58 -5.68 -4.42 6.31
CA THR A 58 -5.99 -5.84 6.05
C THR A 58 -4.74 -6.59 5.62
N ASN A 59 -4.00 -6.07 4.65
CA ASN A 59 -2.78 -6.70 4.14
C ASN A 59 -1.69 -6.81 5.22
N ALA A 60 -1.56 -5.82 6.10
CA ALA A 60 -0.61 -5.85 7.22
C ALA A 60 -0.95 -6.93 8.27
N ASN A 61 -2.24 -7.23 8.44
CA ASN A 61 -2.70 -8.29 9.34
C ASN A 61 -2.57 -9.70 8.73
N VAL A 62 -2.35 -9.82 7.43
CA VAL A 62 -2.11 -11.12 6.78
C VAL A 62 -0.66 -11.53 7.03
N ARG A 63 -0.47 -12.54 7.89
CA ARG A 63 0.83 -13.15 8.12
C ARG A 63 1.30 -13.88 6.86
N LYS A 64 2.26 -13.29 6.15
CA LYS A 64 2.93 -13.92 5.00
C LYS A 64 4.28 -14.49 5.43
N GLY A 65 4.30 -15.81 5.64
CA GLY A 65 5.51 -16.57 5.92
C GLY A 65 5.68 -17.71 4.92
N LEU A 66 6.85 -18.36 4.97
CA LEU A 66 7.14 -19.54 4.15
C LEU A 66 6.23 -20.73 4.50
N ASP A 67 5.66 -20.72 5.71
CA ASP A 67 4.67 -21.68 6.19
C ASP A 67 3.30 -21.57 5.49
N ASN A 68 2.97 -20.39 4.94
CA ASN A 68 1.67 -20.10 4.31
C ASN A 68 1.85 -19.52 2.90
N TYR A 69 2.86 -19.98 2.17
CA TYR A 69 3.21 -19.45 0.83
C TYR A 69 2.11 -19.71 -0.23
N ASP A 70 1.24 -20.70 -0.02
CA ASP A 70 0.13 -21.06 -0.92
C ASP A 70 -1.21 -20.40 -0.54
N ALA A 71 -1.30 -19.78 0.64
CA ALA A 71 -2.55 -19.41 1.30
C ALA A 71 -3.43 -18.39 0.56
N ASN A 72 -2.95 -17.80 -0.55
CA ASN A 72 -3.67 -16.84 -1.37
C ASN A 72 -3.59 -17.14 -2.89
N ASN A 73 -3.21 -18.37 -3.28
CA ASN A 73 -2.97 -18.73 -4.69
C ASN A 73 -4.04 -19.68 -5.25
N ARG A 74 -5.32 -19.49 -4.88
CA ARG A 74 -6.48 -20.19 -5.46
C ARG A 74 -7.25 -19.31 -6.42
#